data_AF-A0A498JDB4-F1
#
_entry.id   AF-A0A498JDB4-F1
#
_cell.length_a   1.000
_cell.length_b   1.000
_cell.length_c   1.000
_cell.angle_alpha   90.00
_cell.angle_beta   90.00
_cell.angle_gamma   90.00
#
_symmetry.space_group_name_H-M   'P 1'
#
loop_
_entity.id
_entity.type
_entity.pdbx_description
1 polymer ?
#
loop_
_entity_poly.entity_id
_entity_poly.type
_entity_poly.pdbx_seq_one_letter_code
_entity_poly.pdbx_strand_id
1 'polypeptide(L)'
;VDGHIKRPQDEDIQSNVLEIVGSNIQSTCIPCPADPSATLSIKLPFLVMVVKNLKKYFTFEIQILDGKNVRRRFRASDFQVCKFAHAVTRVKPYICTMPLRMDDGWNQIQFNPTDFTRRAY
;
A
#
# COMPACT_ATOMS: atom_id res chain seq x y z
N VAL A 1 2.74 -0.51 23.41
CA VAL A 1 2.50 -0.12 22.00
C VAL A 1 3.48 -0.95 21.22
N ASP A 2 3.00 -2.04 20.64
CA ASP A 2 3.90 -3.13 20.24
C ASP A 2 4.16 -3.03 18.75
N GLY A 3 5.25 -2.34 18.41
CA GLY A 3 5.77 -2.23 17.06
C GLY A 3 7.15 -1.62 17.05
N HIS A 4 7.88 -1.81 15.94
CA HIS A 4 9.21 -1.28 15.75
C HIS A 4 9.44 -0.88 14.29
N ILE A 5 10.33 0.09 14.11
CA ILE A 5 10.90 0.49 12.83
C ILE A 5 12.42 0.29 12.94
N LYS A 6 12.99 -0.57 12.10
CA LYS A 6 14.42 -0.92 12.14
C LYS A 6 15.01 -0.95 10.74
N ARG A 7 16.34 -0.94 10.66
CA ARG A 7 17.09 -1.10 9.41
C ARG A 7 18.00 -2.33 9.44
N PRO A 8 17.45 -3.56 9.43
CA PRO A 8 18.27 -4.77 9.38
C PRO A 8 18.87 -5.00 7.98
N GLN A 9 19.93 -5.81 7.92
CA GLN A 9 20.43 -6.37 6.67
C GLN A 9 19.59 -7.60 6.31
N ASP A 10 19.00 -7.62 5.12
CA ASP A 10 18.23 -8.76 4.61
C ASP A 10 19.17 -9.79 3.99
N GLU A 11 18.96 -11.07 4.30
CA GLU A 11 19.84 -12.17 3.87
C GLU A 11 19.70 -12.50 2.38
N ASP A 12 18.50 -12.35 1.79
CA ASP A 12 18.23 -12.75 0.41
C ASP A 12 18.84 -11.76 -0.59
N ILE A 13 18.75 -10.46 -0.28
CA ILE A 13 19.27 -9.38 -1.14
C ILE A 13 20.60 -8.79 -0.65
N GLN A 14 21.12 -9.26 0.48
CA GLN A 14 22.37 -8.82 1.11
C GLN A 14 22.47 -7.30 1.31
N SER A 15 21.35 -6.64 1.56
CA SER A 15 21.25 -5.17 1.65
C SER A 15 20.41 -4.72 2.85
N ASN A 16 20.61 -3.49 3.30
CA ASN A 16 19.81 -2.92 4.38
C ASN A 16 18.41 -2.56 3.89
N VAL A 17 17.40 -2.95 4.67
CA VAL A 17 15.99 -2.74 4.35
C VAL A 17 15.30 -1.98 5.47
N LEU A 18 14.23 -1.25 5.15
CA LEU A 18 13.41 -0.63 6.18
C LEU A 18 12.32 -1.63 6.62
N GLU A 19 12.44 -2.14 7.84
CA GLU A 19 11.46 -3.02 8.43
C GLU A 19 10.50 -2.24 9.34
N ILE A 20 9.20 -2.39 9.10
CA ILE A 20 8.12 -1.79 9.88
C ILE A 20 7.17 -2.91 10.30
N VAL A 21 7.13 -3.24 11.58
CA VAL A 21 6.31 -4.33 12.12
C VAL A 21 5.56 -3.83 13.35
N GLY A 22 4.28 -4.14 13.46
CA GLY A 22 3.50 -3.86 14.66
C GLY A 22 2.30 -4.78 14.79
N SER A 23 1.74 -4.86 15.99
CA SER A 23 0.55 -5.67 16.29
C SER A 23 -0.74 -5.10 15.68
N ASN A 24 -0.78 -3.78 15.46
CA ASN A 24 -1.88 -3.09 14.79
C ASN A 24 -1.37 -2.33 13.56
N ILE A 25 -1.88 -2.74 12.38
CA ILE A 25 -1.54 -2.14 11.08
C ILE A 25 -1.91 -0.66 11.01
N GLN A 26 -2.98 -0.24 11.69
CA GLN A 26 -3.43 1.16 11.64
C GLN A 26 -2.53 2.10 12.45
N SER A 27 -1.85 1.60 13.48
CA SER A 27 -0.99 2.43 14.34
C SER A 27 0.47 2.43 13.92
N THR A 28 0.89 1.53 13.01
CA THR A 28 2.30 1.31 12.66
C THR A 28 2.49 1.52 11.16
N CYS A 29 2.55 2.79 10.74
CA CYS A 29 2.73 3.16 9.34
C CYS A 29 3.62 4.41 9.22
N ILE A 30 4.14 4.65 8.01
CA ILE A 30 4.84 5.89 7.67
C ILE A 30 3.94 6.69 6.73
N PRO A 31 3.36 7.81 7.18
CA PRO A 31 2.64 8.71 6.29
C PRO A 31 3.61 9.49 5.42
N CYS A 32 3.20 9.77 4.19
CA CYS A 32 3.93 10.64 3.28
C CYS A 32 2.92 11.49 2.50
N PRO A 33 2.94 12.83 2.63
CA PRO A 33 3.92 13.66 3.35
C PRO A 33 3.74 13.64 4.88
N ALA A 34 4.72 14.17 5.62
CA ALA A 34 4.66 14.25 7.09
C ALA A 34 3.55 15.20 7.59
N ASP A 35 3.28 16.26 6.83
CA ASP A 35 2.16 17.17 7.06
C ASP A 35 0.90 16.64 6.35
N PRO A 36 -0.19 16.30 7.07
CA PRO A 36 -1.43 15.81 6.48
C PRO A 36 -2.13 16.79 5.52
N SER A 37 -1.80 18.08 5.62
CA SER A 37 -2.34 19.13 4.73
C SER A 37 -1.55 19.25 3.41
N ALA A 38 -0.30 18.80 3.40
CA ALA A 38 0.57 18.87 2.25
C ALA A 38 0.26 17.78 1.20
N THR A 39 0.71 18.00 -0.03
CA THR A 39 0.61 17.02 -1.12
C THR A 39 1.96 16.86 -1.83
N LEU A 40 2.29 15.62 -2.23
CA LEU A 40 3.58 15.32 -2.86
C LEU A 40 3.68 15.83 -4.31
N SER A 41 2.56 16.17 -4.95
CA SER A 41 2.50 16.67 -6.33
C SER A 41 3.25 15.80 -7.38
N ILE A 42 3.32 14.49 -7.15
CA ILE A 42 3.96 13.52 -8.06
C ILE A 42 3.04 13.26 -9.25
N LYS A 43 3.57 13.42 -10.47
CA LYS A 43 2.84 13.21 -11.73
C LYS A 43 3.22 11.92 -12.47
N LEU A 44 4.10 11.11 -11.89
CA LEU A 44 4.55 9.86 -12.52
C LEU A 44 3.39 8.84 -12.61
N PRO A 45 3.25 8.13 -13.74
CA PRO A 45 2.09 7.27 -14.00
C PRO A 45 2.12 5.93 -13.25
N PHE A 46 3.28 5.54 -12.71
CA PHE A 46 3.45 4.28 -12.00
C PHE A 46 4.09 4.51 -10.64
N LEU A 47 3.51 3.90 -9.62
CA LEU A 47 4.15 3.68 -8.34
C LEU A 47 4.66 2.24 -8.33
N VAL A 48 5.95 2.07 -8.08
CA VAL A 48 6.57 0.77 -7.92
C VAL A 48 7.04 0.65 -6.47
N MET A 49 6.65 -0.42 -5.80
CA MET A 49 7.05 -0.73 -4.43
C MET A 49 7.70 -2.11 -4.40
N VAL A 50 8.87 -2.22 -3.77
CA VAL A 50 9.54 -3.49 -3.54
C VAL A 50 9.36 -3.84 -2.08
N VAL A 51 8.68 -4.96 -1.80
CA VAL A 51 8.33 -5.38 -0.43
C VAL A 51 8.62 -6.86 -0.23
N LYS A 52 9.01 -7.24 0.98
CA LYS A 52 9.14 -8.64 1.38
C LYS A 52 7.87 -9.11 2.07
N ASN A 53 7.30 -10.22 1.60
CA ASN A 53 6.16 -10.86 2.24
C ASN A 53 6.64 -11.62 3.48
N LEU A 54 6.38 -11.04 4.66
CA LEU A 54 6.70 -11.64 5.97
C LEU A 54 5.63 -12.63 6.47
N LYS A 55 4.65 -13.01 5.63
CA LYS A 55 3.47 -13.81 6.00
C LYS A 55 2.68 -13.18 7.15
N LYS A 56 2.75 -11.86 7.25
CA LYS A 56 1.99 -11.01 8.16
C LYS A 56 1.14 -10.07 7.32
N TYR A 57 0.04 -9.63 7.91
CA TYR A 57 -0.85 -8.70 7.26
C TYR A 57 -0.17 -7.40 6.83
N PHE A 58 -0.38 -7.04 5.57
CA PHE A 58 0.20 -5.88 4.92
C PHE A 58 -0.87 -5.08 4.16
N THR A 59 -0.76 -3.75 4.24
CA THR A 59 -1.57 -2.82 3.45
C THR A 59 -0.75 -1.60 3.08
N PHE A 60 -1.05 -1.05 1.91
CA PHE A 60 -0.64 0.30 1.55
C PHE A 60 -1.85 1.10 1.08
N GLU A 61 -1.75 2.42 1.25
CA GLU A 61 -2.79 3.35 0.88
C GLU A 61 -2.18 4.50 0.08
N ILE A 62 -2.85 4.87 -1.01
CA ILE A 62 -2.47 5.98 -1.87
C ILE A 62 -3.67 6.90 -2.01
N GLN A 63 -3.44 8.19 -1.79
CA GLN A 63 -4.41 9.21 -2.10
C GLN A 63 -4.01 9.90 -3.40
N ILE A 64 -4.98 10.05 -4.30
CA ILE A 64 -4.80 10.76 -5.56
C ILE A 64 -5.83 11.87 -5.69
N LEU A 65 -5.51 12.85 -6.53
CA LEU A 65 -6.45 13.87 -6.98
C LEU A 65 -6.91 13.50 -8.40
N ASP A 66 -8.21 13.31 -8.60
CA ASP A 66 -8.76 13.02 -9.93
C ASP A 66 -8.96 14.29 -10.77
N GLY A 67 -9.34 14.13 -12.06
CA GLY A 67 -9.59 15.25 -12.96
C GLY A 67 -10.79 16.14 -12.59
N LYS A 68 -11.59 15.75 -11.59
CA LYS A 68 -12.70 16.53 -11.03
C LYS A 68 -12.29 17.22 -9.72
N ASN A 69 -11.00 17.26 -9.40
CA ASN A 69 -10.46 17.76 -8.12
C ASN A 69 -11.00 17.01 -6.89
N VAL A 70 -11.44 15.76 -7.04
CA VAL A 70 -11.87 14.93 -5.93
C VAL A 70 -10.72 14.04 -5.47
N ARG A 71 -10.48 14.03 -4.16
CA ARG A 71 -9.47 13.15 -3.57
C ARG A 71 -10.03 11.73 -3.49
N ARG A 72 -9.41 10.79 -4.21
CA ARG A 72 -9.74 9.35 -4.17
C ARG A 72 -8.66 8.60 -3.43
N ARG A 73 -9.06 7.60 -2.66
CA ARG A 73 -8.15 6.75 -1.88
C ARG A 73 -8.17 5.35 -2.44
N PHE A 74 -7.00 4.81 -2.73
CA PHE A 74 -6.81 3.42 -3.10
C PHE A 74 -6.14 2.71 -1.94
N ARG A 75 -6.76 1.65 -1.44
CA ARG A 75 -6.19 0.79 -0.40
C ARG A 75 -6.04 -0.60 -0.96
N ALA A 76 -4.82 -1.09 -1.01
CA ALA A 76 -4.52 -2.48 -1.33
C ALA A 76 -4.11 -3.20 -0.05
N SER A 77 -4.66 -4.40 0.16
CA SER A 77 -4.39 -5.17 1.38
C SER A 77 -4.52 -6.66 1.17
N ASP A 78 -3.72 -7.43 1.89
CA ASP A 78 -3.77 -8.90 1.86
C ASP A 78 -4.86 -9.50 2.78
N PHE A 79 -5.40 -8.73 3.73
CA PHE A 79 -6.48 -9.16 4.65
C PHE A 79 -7.68 -9.76 3.93
N GLN A 80 -8.04 -9.18 2.78
CA GLN A 80 -9.25 -9.52 2.06
C GLN A 80 -9.13 -10.84 1.31
N VAL A 81 -7.91 -11.24 0.94
CA VAL A 81 -7.62 -12.55 0.34
C VAL A 81 -7.68 -13.64 1.40
N CYS A 82 -7.15 -13.39 2.59
CA CYS A 82 -7.11 -14.38 3.67
C CYS A 82 -8.50 -14.69 4.27
N LYS A 83 -9.49 -13.80 4.15
CA LYS A 83 -10.81 -13.95 4.78
C LYS A 83 -11.91 -14.50 3.87
N PHE A 84 -11.76 -14.41 2.55
CA PHE A 84 -12.79 -14.85 1.61
C PHE A 84 -12.15 -15.49 0.39
N ALA A 85 -12.65 -16.66 -0.02
CA ALA A 85 -12.21 -17.38 -1.21
C ALA A 85 -12.25 -16.52 -2.49
N HIS A 86 -13.04 -15.44 -2.49
CA HIS A 86 -13.08 -14.40 -3.50
C HIS A 86 -12.78 -13.06 -2.86
N ALA A 87 -11.56 -12.58 -3.02
CA ALA A 87 -11.18 -11.23 -2.63
C ALA A 87 -11.73 -10.25 -3.67
N VAL A 88 -12.75 -9.47 -3.31
CA VAL A 88 -13.49 -8.62 -4.27
C VAL A 88 -13.10 -7.16 -4.10
N THR A 89 -12.75 -6.51 -5.21
CA THR A 89 -12.57 -5.05 -5.25
C THR A 89 -13.88 -4.35 -4.91
N ARG A 90 -13.87 -3.47 -3.90
CA ARG A 90 -15.02 -2.67 -3.50
C ARG A 90 -14.76 -1.20 -3.82
N VAL A 91 -15.63 -0.62 -4.62
CA VAL A 91 -15.57 0.79 -5.00
C VAL A 91 -16.66 1.55 -4.25
N LYS A 92 -16.25 2.54 -3.46
CA LYS A 92 -17.11 3.54 -2.83
C LYS A 92 -16.69 4.92 -3.36
N PRO A 93 -17.53 5.96 -3.23
CA PRO A 93 -17.22 7.28 -3.80
C PRO A 93 -15.81 7.79 -3.47
N TYR A 94 -15.31 7.66 -2.24
CA TYR A 94 -14.00 8.22 -1.86
C TYR A 94 -12.90 7.17 -1.66
N ILE A 95 -13.24 5.88 -1.72
CA ILE A 95 -12.30 4.81 -1.42
C ILE A 95 -12.55 3.59 -2.30
N CYS A 96 -11.50 3.10 -2.92
CA CYS A 96 -11.44 1.81 -3.58
C CYS A 96 -10.57 0.88 -2.74
N THR A 97 -11.15 -0.21 -2.24
CA THR A 97 -10.39 -1.26 -1.54
C THR A 97 -10.19 -2.43 -2.48
N MET A 98 -8.93 -2.80 -2.70
CA MET A 98 -8.52 -3.85 -3.62
C MET A 98 -7.79 -4.95 -2.84
N PRO A 99 -7.96 -6.21 -3.24
CA PRO A 99 -7.13 -7.29 -2.71
C PRO A 99 -5.70 -7.18 -3.22
N LEU A 100 -4.74 -7.54 -2.37
CA LEU A 100 -3.33 -7.67 -2.71
C LEU A 100 -2.92 -9.12 -2.49
N ARG A 101 -2.47 -9.79 -3.55
CA ARG A 101 -1.81 -11.09 -3.46
C ARG A 101 -0.31 -10.85 -3.60
N MET A 102 0.47 -11.45 -2.70
CA MET A 102 1.92 -11.43 -2.72
C MET A 102 2.43 -12.87 -2.71
N ASP A 103 3.48 -13.13 -3.46
CA ASP A 103 4.19 -14.39 -3.43
C ASP A 103 5.11 -14.45 -2.19
N ASP A 104 5.66 -15.62 -1.89
CA ASP A 104 6.62 -15.77 -0.80
C ASP A 104 7.93 -15.03 -1.12
N GLY A 105 8.48 -14.31 -0.13
CA GLY A 105 9.73 -13.57 -0.28
C GLY A 105 9.55 -12.17 -0.89
N TRP A 106 10.50 -11.76 -1.73
CA TRP A 106 10.53 -10.41 -2.31
C TRP A 106 9.58 -10.24 -3.49
N ASN A 107 8.77 -9.18 -3.44
CA ASN A 107 7.74 -8.86 -4.42
C ASN A 107 7.94 -7.45 -4.95
N GLN A 108 7.71 -7.27 -6.26
CA GLN A 108 7.63 -5.95 -6.89
C GLN A 108 6.17 -5.63 -7.23
N ILE A 109 5.57 -4.76 -6.44
CA ILE A 109 4.21 -4.28 -6.65
C ILE A 109 4.25 -3.08 -7.61
N GLN A 110 3.58 -3.19 -8.75
CA GLN A 110 3.39 -2.08 -9.68
C GLN A 110 1.94 -1.61 -9.59
N PHE A 111 1.78 -0.32 -9.34
CA PHE A 111 0.48 0.33 -9.22
C PHE A 111 0.40 1.45 -10.25
N ASN A 112 -0.64 1.43 -11.08
CA ASN A 112 -0.91 2.47 -12.09
C ASN A 112 -2.13 3.30 -11.62
N PRO A 113 -1.92 4.41 -10.89
CA PRO A 113 -3.04 5.18 -10.37
C PRO A 113 -3.95 5.69 -11.49
N THR A 114 -3.41 6.03 -12.66
CA THR A 114 -4.19 6.55 -13.78
C THR A 114 -5.19 5.52 -14.31
N ASP A 115 -4.75 4.28 -14.52
CA ASP A 115 -5.65 3.20 -14.97
C ASP A 115 -6.69 2.86 -13.90
N PHE A 116 -6.26 2.70 -12.65
CA PHE A 116 -7.17 2.39 -11.54
C PHE A 116 -8.22 3.48 -11.33
N THR A 117 -7.86 4.75 -11.50
CA THR A 117 -8.82 5.87 -11.41
C THR A 117 -9.86 5.77 -12.51
N ARG A 118 -9.43 5.59 -13.76
CA ARG A 118 -10.32 5.50 -14.92
C ARG A 118 -11.31 4.33 -14.81
N ARG A 119 -10.87 3.21 -14.24
CA ARG A 119 -11.71 2.02 -14.09
C ARG A 119 -12.68 2.11 -12.92
N ALA A 120 -12.37 2.92 -11.90
CA ALA A 120 -13.17 3.02 -10.68
C ALA A 120 -14.08 4.25 -10.60
N TYR A 121 -13.78 5.36 -11.28
CA TYR A 121 -14.43 6.67 -11.09
C TYR A 121 -14.65 7.48 -12.38
#